data_AF-A0A554VR91-F1
#
_entry.id   AF-A0A554VR91-F1
#
_cell.length_a   1.000
_cell.length_b   1.000
_cell.length_c   1.000
_cell.angle_alpha   90.00
_cell.angle_beta   90.00
_cell.angle_gamma   90.00
#
_symmetry.space_group_name_H-M   'P 1'
#
loop_
_entity.id
_entity.type
_entity.pdbx_description
1 polymer ?
#
loop_
_entity_poly.entity_id
_entity_poly.type
_entity_poly.pdbx_seq_one_letter_code
_entity_poly.pdbx_strand_id
1 'polypeptide(L)'
;MKSIFTFILLLVITFSSHAQDGQYLMSVSKLSVHSGPGLNFNTIAEVPQGTQVYIMSSNYGDWSAIQYKSMNGFVLTKNLTKDSSIADAERAAKEAAAKREAAKQAAAQAIARAEAAKRAAEEAARKAIADAERLKREAEANAAQAIAEAEAAKRAQDATAKRALADTEETRRALEEANRRAAKGSAVTSAPIESASPSYGSSTTTSTPRAASIEVSREDKYSSWEKKTYKSGATPKSFNFKGKFDYKLDNYLKIKVGKNTEVVVKMYKMGKTKADDELVRVTYINSNTTQFIRNVPVGEYYLKIAYGRDWRETVVDGKKFGTFTKNALYEEGKQILDFNTVKTSKGINVPSYNLALDLLPSGGGYSTGSDDNISAEKFNAN
;
A
#
# COMPACT_ATOMS: atom_id res chain seq x y z
N MET A 1 -56.06 -86.24 -13.89
CA MET A 1 -55.76 -86.74 -15.24
C MET A 1 -56.17 -85.67 -16.26
N LYS A 2 -55.24 -85.34 -17.19
CA LYS A 2 -55.41 -84.63 -18.47
C LYS A 2 -55.64 -83.11 -18.36
N SER A 3 -54.61 -82.27 -18.51
CA SER A 3 -53.87 -81.86 -19.72
C SER A 3 -54.74 -81.15 -20.77
N ILE A 4 -54.57 -79.82 -20.90
CA ILE A 4 -53.87 -79.09 -21.99
C ILE A 4 -54.78 -78.86 -23.21
N PHE A 5 -55.02 -77.59 -23.55
CA PHE A 5 -54.60 -77.04 -24.85
C PHE A 5 -54.53 -75.51 -24.78
N THR A 6 -53.29 -75.04 -24.64
CA THR A 6 -52.87 -73.64 -24.69
C THR A 6 -52.91 -73.19 -26.15
N PHE A 7 -53.76 -72.21 -26.48
CA PHE A 7 -53.71 -71.51 -27.76
C PHE A 7 -52.95 -70.20 -27.55
N ILE A 8 -51.62 -70.26 -27.74
CA ILE A 8 -50.77 -69.06 -27.80
C ILE A 8 -51.01 -68.42 -29.18
N LEU A 9 -51.81 -67.35 -29.20
CA LEU A 9 -51.83 -66.40 -30.29
C LEU A 9 -50.61 -65.47 -30.11
N LEU A 10 -49.52 -65.80 -30.79
CA LEU A 10 -48.33 -64.97 -30.88
C LEU A 10 -48.64 -63.74 -31.76
N LEU A 11 -49.13 -62.67 -31.15
CA LEU A 11 -49.20 -61.35 -31.77
C LEU A 11 -47.77 -60.77 -31.76
N VAL A 12 -47.04 -60.94 -32.86
CA VAL A 12 -45.76 -60.26 -33.10
C VAL A 12 -46.08 -58.78 -33.33
N ILE A 13 -46.04 -57.98 -32.27
CA ILE A 13 -45.96 -56.52 -32.40
C ILE A 13 -44.52 -56.22 -32.82
N THR A 14 -44.29 -56.05 -34.11
CA THR A 14 -43.08 -55.42 -34.60
C THR A 14 -43.11 -53.95 -34.18
N PHE A 15 -42.35 -53.60 -33.15
CA PHE A 15 -41.97 -52.21 -32.94
C PHE A 15 -40.99 -51.84 -34.05
N SER A 16 -41.50 -51.25 -35.13
CA SER A 16 -40.65 -50.47 -36.03
C SER A 16 -40.16 -49.27 -35.21
N SER A 17 -38.99 -49.39 -34.60
CA SER A 17 -38.23 -48.24 -34.14
C SER A 17 -37.82 -47.45 -35.38
N HIS A 18 -38.68 -46.54 -35.83
CA HIS A 18 -38.21 -45.42 -36.63
C HIS A 18 -37.32 -44.60 -35.71
N ALA A 19 -36.01 -44.76 -35.85
CA ALA A 19 -35.06 -43.75 -35.41
C ALA A 19 -35.38 -42.48 -36.19
N GLN A 20 -36.27 -41.65 -35.66
CA GLN A 20 -36.30 -40.24 -36.00
C GLN A 20 -34.94 -39.72 -35.55
N ASP A 21 -34.16 -39.21 -36.50
CA ASP A 21 -32.84 -38.62 -36.28
C ASP A 21 -32.99 -37.38 -35.37
N GLY A 22 -33.07 -37.63 -34.06
CA GLY A 22 -33.36 -36.65 -33.06
C GLY A 22 -32.21 -35.67 -32.91
N GLN A 23 -32.31 -34.52 -33.56
CA GLN A 23 -31.25 -33.52 -33.56
C GLN A 23 -31.37 -32.62 -32.32
N TYR A 24 -30.40 -32.72 -31.41
CA TYR A 24 -30.25 -31.75 -30.31
C TYR A 24 -29.32 -30.62 -30.75
N LEU A 25 -29.73 -29.38 -30.48
CA LEU A 25 -28.95 -28.17 -30.77
C LEU A 25 -28.77 -27.32 -29.52
N MET A 26 -27.69 -26.54 -29.50
CA MET A 26 -27.38 -25.60 -28.42
C MET A 26 -27.80 -24.18 -28.81
N SER A 27 -28.31 -23.42 -27.85
CA SER A 27 -28.57 -22.00 -28.05
C SER A 27 -27.28 -21.19 -28.06
N VAL A 28 -26.98 -20.48 -29.15
CA VAL A 28 -25.82 -19.56 -29.20
C VAL A 28 -26.10 -18.23 -28.52
N SER A 29 -27.37 -17.87 -28.36
CA SER A 29 -27.83 -16.67 -27.67
C SER A 29 -29.08 -16.96 -26.84
N LYS A 30 -29.60 -15.95 -26.13
CA LYS A 30 -30.87 -16.10 -25.39
C LYS A 30 -31.98 -16.38 -26.40
N LEU A 31 -32.71 -17.48 -26.23
CA LEU A 31 -33.83 -17.81 -27.10
C LEU A 31 -35.13 -17.24 -26.53
N SER A 32 -35.85 -16.49 -27.35
CA SER A 32 -37.26 -16.20 -27.12
C SER A 32 -38.07 -17.32 -27.76
N VAL A 33 -38.85 -18.05 -26.94
CA VAL A 33 -39.70 -19.16 -27.40
C VAL A 33 -41.08 -18.61 -27.67
N HIS A 34 -41.57 -18.77 -28.89
CA HIS A 34 -42.87 -18.28 -29.35
C HIS A 34 -43.90 -19.41 -29.43
N SER A 35 -45.19 -19.06 -29.31
CA SER A 35 -46.30 -20.01 -29.45
C SER A 35 -46.53 -20.49 -30.89
N GLY A 36 -45.95 -19.83 -31.90
CA GLY A 36 -46.03 -20.19 -33.31
C GLY A 36 -44.81 -19.69 -34.11
N PRO A 37 -44.64 -20.14 -35.36
CA PRO A 37 -43.49 -19.78 -36.18
C PRO A 37 -43.63 -18.34 -36.72
N GLY A 38 -43.12 -17.37 -35.97
CA GLY A 38 -43.11 -15.97 -36.38
C GLY A 38 -43.04 -14.98 -35.22
N LEU A 39 -42.59 -13.75 -35.50
CA LEU A 39 -42.51 -12.67 -34.50
C LEU A 39 -43.90 -12.15 -34.08
N ASN A 40 -44.95 -12.42 -34.85
CA ASN A 40 -46.33 -12.03 -34.54
C ASN A 40 -47.00 -12.94 -33.49
N PHE A 41 -46.34 -14.03 -33.10
CA PHE A 41 -46.81 -14.94 -32.06
C PHE A 41 -46.26 -14.54 -30.69
N ASN A 42 -47.03 -14.77 -29.64
CA ASN A 42 -46.63 -14.41 -28.28
C ASN A 42 -45.37 -15.16 -27.85
N THR A 43 -44.47 -14.47 -27.14
CA THR A 43 -43.37 -15.10 -26.43
C THR A 43 -43.93 -15.81 -25.20
N ILE A 44 -43.75 -17.13 -25.14
CA ILE A 44 -44.27 -17.99 -24.05
C ILE A 44 -43.19 -18.36 -23.04
N ALA A 45 -41.91 -18.25 -23.41
CA ALA A 45 -40.79 -18.46 -22.49
C ALA A 45 -39.48 -17.85 -23.02
N GLU A 46 -38.50 -17.74 -22.12
CA GLU A 46 -37.11 -17.47 -22.47
C GLU A 46 -36.23 -18.65 -22.07
N VAL A 47 -35.34 -19.06 -22.98
CA VAL A 47 -34.33 -20.10 -22.73
C VAL A 47 -32.95 -19.45 -22.68
N PRO A 48 -32.17 -19.68 -21.60
CA PRO A 48 -30.81 -19.17 -21.51
C PRO A 48 -29.93 -19.62 -22.67
N GLN A 49 -28.93 -18.81 -23.00
CA GLN A 49 -27.86 -19.20 -23.89
C GLN A 49 -27.10 -20.44 -23.37
N GLY A 50 -26.59 -21.28 -24.27
CA GLY A 50 -25.86 -22.51 -23.95
C GLY A 50 -26.76 -23.67 -23.54
N THR A 51 -28.07 -23.52 -23.67
CA THR A 51 -29.04 -24.55 -23.31
C THR A 51 -29.26 -25.49 -24.49
N GLN A 52 -29.20 -26.79 -24.23
CA GLN A 52 -29.55 -27.81 -25.20
C GLN A 52 -31.06 -27.91 -25.35
N VAL A 53 -31.53 -27.88 -26.59
CA VAL A 53 -32.95 -28.06 -26.93
C VAL A 53 -33.09 -29.18 -27.95
N TYR A 54 -34.20 -29.90 -27.88
CA TYR A 54 -34.53 -30.94 -28.85
C TYR A 54 -35.25 -30.31 -30.03
N ILE A 55 -34.80 -30.55 -31.26
CA ILE A 55 -35.47 -30.09 -32.47
C ILE A 55 -36.53 -31.11 -32.88
N MET A 56 -37.80 -30.73 -32.77
CA MET A 56 -38.92 -31.55 -33.20
C MET A 56 -39.14 -31.45 -34.71
N SER A 57 -38.99 -30.25 -35.27
CA SER A 57 -39.06 -30.01 -36.72
C SER A 57 -38.46 -28.66 -37.08
N SER A 58 -37.77 -28.58 -38.22
CA SER A 58 -37.18 -27.36 -38.77
C SER A 58 -37.82 -26.95 -40.10
N ASN A 59 -39.03 -27.42 -40.40
CA ASN A 59 -39.72 -27.16 -41.67
C ASN A 59 -40.56 -25.87 -41.69
N TYR A 60 -40.27 -24.92 -40.80
CA TYR A 60 -41.04 -23.68 -40.64
C TYR A 60 -40.26 -22.43 -41.10
N GLY A 61 -39.47 -22.55 -42.16
CA GLY A 61 -38.62 -21.48 -42.68
C GLY A 61 -37.48 -21.12 -41.72
N ASP A 62 -37.44 -19.87 -41.26
CA ASP A 62 -36.44 -19.39 -40.29
C ASP A 62 -36.64 -19.93 -38.86
N TRP A 63 -37.70 -20.71 -38.63
CA TRP A 63 -38.12 -21.20 -37.32
C TRP A 63 -37.95 -22.70 -37.18
N SER A 64 -37.56 -23.12 -35.98
CA SER A 64 -37.53 -24.51 -35.55
C SER A 64 -38.51 -24.71 -34.40
N ALA A 65 -39.35 -25.74 -34.51
CA ALA A 65 -40.13 -26.25 -33.40
C ALA A 65 -39.20 -27.03 -32.48
N ILE A 66 -39.17 -26.64 -31.21
CA ILE A 66 -38.31 -27.22 -30.20
C ILE A 66 -39.12 -27.78 -29.04
N GLN A 67 -38.56 -28.79 -28.39
CA GLN A 67 -38.96 -29.21 -27.06
C GLN A 67 -37.87 -28.82 -26.07
N TYR A 68 -38.29 -28.15 -25.00
CA TYR A 68 -37.43 -27.79 -23.88
C TYR A 68 -38.16 -28.11 -22.58
N LYS A 69 -37.60 -29.07 -21.81
CA LYS A 69 -38.25 -29.66 -20.63
C LYS A 69 -39.65 -30.20 -21.00
N SER A 70 -40.71 -29.73 -20.35
CA SER A 70 -42.10 -30.13 -20.61
C SER A 70 -42.85 -29.18 -21.55
N MET A 71 -42.15 -28.28 -22.24
CA MET A 71 -42.74 -27.23 -23.07
C MET A 71 -42.28 -27.35 -24.52
N ASN A 72 -43.22 -27.14 -25.44
CA ASN A 72 -42.96 -27.05 -26.87
C ASN A 72 -43.17 -25.60 -27.34
N GLY A 73 -42.39 -25.16 -28.31
CA GLY A 73 -42.55 -23.84 -28.91
C GLY A 73 -41.58 -23.61 -30.06
N PHE A 74 -41.58 -22.40 -30.60
CA PHE A 74 -40.85 -22.06 -31.82
C PHE A 74 -39.73 -21.06 -31.51
N VAL A 75 -38.54 -21.31 -32.03
CA VAL A 75 -37.37 -20.41 -31.92
C VAL A 75 -36.75 -20.19 -33.29
N LEU A 76 -36.03 -19.08 -33.44
CA LEU A 76 -35.28 -18.79 -34.66
C LEU A 76 -34.12 -19.78 -34.83
N THR A 77 -34.11 -20.49 -35.96
CA THR A 77 -33.11 -21.51 -36.30
C THR A 77 -31.68 -20.96 -36.28
N LYS A 78 -31.48 -19.70 -36.69
CA LYS A 78 -30.17 -19.03 -36.66
C LYS A 78 -29.54 -18.91 -35.27
N ASN A 79 -30.34 -19.02 -34.20
CA ASN A 79 -29.86 -18.95 -32.82
C ASN A 79 -29.54 -20.34 -32.25
N LEU A 80 -29.58 -21.39 -33.09
CA LEU A 80 -29.28 -22.76 -32.73
C LEU A 80 -28.01 -23.21 -33.47
N THR A 81 -27.14 -23.94 -32.78
CA THR A 81 -25.92 -24.51 -33.36
C THR A 81 -25.75 -25.97 -32.98
N LYS A 82 -25.13 -26.74 -33.87
CA LYS A 82 -24.63 -28.10 -33.57
C LYS A 82 -23.34 -28.05 -32.75
N ASP A 83 -22.60 -26.96 -32.85
CA ASP A 83 -21.30 -26.79 -32.23
C ASP A 83 -21.45 -26.14 -30.85
N SER A 84 -21.44 -26.98 -29.81
CA SER A 84 -21.53 -26.55 -28.41
C SER A 84 -20.39 -25.61 -28.01
N SER A 85 -19.22 -25.67 -28.68
CA SER A 85 -18.08 -24.83 -28.35
C SER A 85 -18.33 -23.35 -28.63
N ILE A 86 -19.14 -23.03 -29.65
CA ILE A 86 -19.51 -21.65 -30.01
C ILE A 86 -20.44 -21.06 -28.95
N ALA A 87 -21.43 -21.84 -28.51
CA ALA A 87 -22.37 -21.41 -27.47
C ALA A 87 -21.66 -21.21 -26.11
N ASP A 88 -20.74 -22.11 -25.76
CA ASP A 88 -19.93 -22.00 -24.54
C ASP A 88 -18.93 -20.85 -24.58
N ALA A 89 -18.29 -20.60 -25.74
CA ALA A 89 -17.37 -19.48 -25.92
C ALA A 89 -18.07 -18.12 -25.75
N GLU A 90 -19.27 -17.95 -26.34
CA GLU A 90 -20.02 -16.70 -26.21
C GLU A 90 -20.55 -16.49 -24.78
N ARG A 91 -20.93 -17.55 -24.05
CA ARG A 91 -21.31 -17.47 -22.63
C ARG A 91 -20.11 -17.06 -21.78
N ALA A 92 -18.97 -17.71 -21.98
CA ALA A 92 -17.73 -17.37 -21.28
C ALA A 92 -17.31 -15.92 -21.56
N ALA A 93 -17.48 -15.43 -22.80
CA ALA A 93 -17.21 -14.04 -23.16
C ALA A 93 -18.13 -13.05 -22.42
N LYS A 94 -19.44 -13.33 -22.32
CA LYS A 94 -20.38 -12.48 -21.56
C LYS A 94 -20.08 -12.47 -20.06
N GLU A 95 -19.79 -13.64 -19.48
CA GLU A 95 -19.38 -13.76 -18.07
C GLU A 95 -18.07 -12.99 -17.80
N ALA A 96 -17.09 -13.09 -18.71
CA ALA A 96 -15.83 -12.35 -18.60
C ALA A 96 -16.04 -10.83 -18.72
N ALA A 97 -16.90 -10.38 -19.64
CA ALA A 97 -17.24 -8.97 -19.78
C ALA A 97 -17.93 -8.42 -18.51
N ALA A 98 -18.87 -9.17 -17.93
CA ALA A 98 -19.53 -8.80 -16.68
C ALA A 98 -18.54 -8.71 -15.51
N LYS A 99 -17.64 -9.69 -15.38
CA LYS A 99 -16.58 -9.68 -14.35
C LYS A 99 -15.62 -8.50 -14.53
N ARG A 100 -15.25 -8.16 -15.77
CA ARG A 100 -14.39 -7.02 -16.08
C ARG A 100 -15.06 -5.70 -15.70
N GLU A 101 -16.35 -5.54 -15.99
CA GLU A 101 -17.08 -4.32 -15.63
C GLU A 101 -17.24 -4.20 -14.10
N ALA A 102 -17.56 -5.30 -13.41
CA ALA A 102 -17.60 -5.32 -11.94
C ALA A 102 -16.23 -4.97 -11.32
N ALA A 103 -15.14 -5.51 -11.88
CA ALA A 103 -13.78 -5.19 -11.43
C ALA A 103 -13.41 -3.72 -11.67
N LYS A 104 -13.83 -3.13 -12.80
CA LYS A 104 -13.64 -1.71 -13.11
C LYS A 104 -14.39 -0.82 -12.11
N GLN A 105 -15.65 -1.16 -11.79
CA GLN A 105 -16.44 -0.44 -10.80
C GLN A 105 -15.83 -0.55 -9.39
N ALA A 106 -15.38 -1.75 -8.98
CA ALA A 106 -14.69 -1.95 -7.71
C ALA A 106 -13.39 -1.13 -7.62
N ALA A 107 -12.61 -1.08 -8.70
CA ALA A 107 -11.41 -0.26 -8.77
C ALA A 107 -11.72 1.24 -8.66
N ALA A 108 -12.75 1.73 -9.36
CA ALA A 108 -13.20 3.12 -9.26
C ALA A 108 -13.66 3.49 -7.84
N GLN A 109 -14.41 2.60 -7.17
CA GLN A 109 -14.81 2.80 -5.78
C GLN A 109 -13.61 2.80 -4.82
N ALA A 110 -12.62 1.94 -5.05
CA ALA A 110 -11.40 1.92 -4.23
C ALA A 110 -10.59 3.22 -4.38
N ILE A 111 -10.47 3.75 -5.60
CA ILE A 111 -9.82 5.05 -5.86
C ILE A 111 -10.58 6.17 -5.14
N ALA A 112 -11.91 6.23 -5.28
CA ALA A 112 -12.72 7.25 -4.62
C ALA A 112 -12.59 7.21 -3.08
N ARG A 113 -12.56 6.01 -2.49
CA ARG A 113 -12.33 5.83 -1.04
C ARG A 113 -10.94 6.29 -0.61
N ALA A 114 -9.91 5.98 -1.40
CA ALA A 114 -8.54 6.40 -1.11
C ALA A 114 -8.40 7.94 -1.18
N GLU A 115 -9.03 8.58 -2.16
CA GLU A 115 -9.05 10.04 -2.27
C GLU A 115 -9.81 10.70 -1.12
N ALA A 116 -10.96 10.15 -0.72
CA ALA A 116 -11.71 10.65 0.44
C ALA A 116 -10.91 10.51 1.73
N ALA A 117 -10.25 9.36 1.95
CA ALA A 117 -9.39 9.14 3.10
C ALA A 117 -8.20 10.11 3.14
N LYS A 118 -7.60 10.41 1.96
CA LYS A 118 -6.53 11.41 1.87
C LYS A 118 -7.02 12.80 2.28
N ARG A 119 -8.19 13.24 1.76
CA ARG A 119 -8.77 14.54 2.11
C ARG A 119 -9.07 14.64 3.61
N ALA A 120 -9.65 13.60 4.19
CA ALA A 120 -9.94 13.54 5.62
C ALA A 120 -8.65 13.59 6.48
N ALA A 121 -7.59 12.90 6.05
CA ALA A 121 -6.31 12.93 6.74
C ALA A 121 -5.64 14.31 6.67
N GLU A 122 -5.73 14.99 5.52
CA GLU A 122 -5.21 16.35 5.33
C GLU A 122 -5.96 17.37 6.21
N GLU A 123 -7.29 17.26 6.27
CA GLU A 123 -8.12 18.10 7.15
C GLU A 123 -7.81 17.84 8.64
N ALA A 124 -7.66 16.57 9.03
CA ALA A 124 -7.28 16.20 10.40
C ALA A 124 -5.89 16.74 10.76
N ALA A 125 -4.92 16.67 9.84
CA ALA A 125 -3.59 17.25 10.04
C ALA A 125 -3.65 18.77 10.19
N ARG A 126 -4.43 19.47 9.35
CA ARG A 126 -4.64 20.91 9.46
C ARG A 126 -5.23 21.30 10.81
N LYS A 127 -6.24 20.55 11.30
CA LYS A 127 -6.84 20.78 12.62
C LYS A 127 -5.84 20.56 13.74
N ALA A 128 -5.07 19.46 13.69
CA ALA A 128 -4.05 19.17 14.69
C ALA A 128 -2.96 20.26 14.76
N ILE A 129 -2.54 20.80 13.62
CA ILE A 129 -1.59 21.92 13.57
C ILE A 129 -2.20 23.17 14.22
N ALA A 130 -3.44 23.52 13.89
CA ALA A 130 -4.13 24.67 14.48
C ALA A 130 -4.31 24.52 16.00
N ASP A 131 -4.64 23.32 16.48
CA ASP A 131 -4.77 23.03 17.91
C ASP A 131 -3.41 23.12 18.62
N ALA A 132 -2.34 22.62 18.01
CA ALA A 132 -0.98 22.72 18.55
C ALA A 132 -0.49 24.19 18.61
N GLU A 133 -0.79 25.00 17.61
CA GLU A 133 -0.48 26.43 17.62
C GLU A 133 -1.24 27.17 18.73
N ARG A 134 -2.52 26.84 18.94
CA ARG A 134 -3.32 27.43 20.02
C ARG A 134 -2.73 27.09 21.38
N LEU A 135 -2.42 25.81 21.63
CA LEU A 135 -1.79 25.38 22.86
C LEU A 135 -0.43 26.05 23.09
N LYS A 136 0.36 26.23 22.02
CA LYS A 136 1.63 26.95 22.09
C LYS A 136 1.42 28.41 22.50
N ARG A 137 0.46 29.12 21.91
CA ARG A 137 0.16 30.52 22.29
C ARG A 137 -0.38 30.62 23.72
N GLU A 138 -1.22 29.69 24.15
CA GLU A 138 -1.70 29.62 25.54
C GLU A 138 -0.53 29.40 26.51
N ALA A 139 0.41 28.50 26.19
CA ALA A 139 1.60 28.27 26.99
C ALA A 139 2.53 29.49 27.04
N GLU A 140 2.75 30.17 25.92
CA GLU A 140 3.54 31.40 25.84
C GLU A 140 2.90 32.54 26.66
N ALA A 141 1.57 32.70 26.60
CA ALA A 141 0.85 33.69 27.39
C ALA A 141 0.95 33.40 28.89
N ASN A 142 0.77 32.14 29.31
CA ASN A 142 0.92 31.72 30.70
C ASN A 142 2.35 31.94 31.22
N ALA A 143 3.37 31.64 30.39
CA ALA A 143 4.76 31.90 30.72
C ALA A 143 5.05 33.40 30.88
N ALA A 144 4.53 34.24 29.97
CA ALA A 144 4.68 35.69 30.05
C ALA A 144 4.00 36.26 31.31
N GLN A 145 2.82 35.77 31.66
CA GLN A 145 2.12 36.17 32.89
C GLN A 145 2.94 35.80 34.14
N ALA A 146 3.47 34.58 34.21
CA ALA A 146 4.31 34.15 35.33
C ALA A 146 5.58 34.99 35.50
N ILE A 147 6.22 35.38 34.39
CA ILE A 147 7.38 36.28 34.40
C ILE A 147 6.98 37.67 34.95
N ALA A 148 5.86 38.23 34.47
CA ALA A 148 5.37 39.52 34.93
C ALA A 148 5.03 39.53 36.43
N GLU A 149 4.39 38.46 36.93
CA GLU A 149 4.10 38.28 38.35
C GLU A 149 5.37 38.17 39.20
N ALA A 150 6.38 37.41 38.73
CA ALA A 150 7.67 37.30 39.40
C ALA A 150 8.42 38.65 39.46
N GLU A 151 8.40 39.42 38.38
CA GLU A 151 8.97 40.77 38.36
C GLU A 151 8.23 41.72 39.32
N ALA A 152 6.90 41.67 39.35
CA ALA A 152 6.09 42.48 40.26
C ALA A 152 6.40 42.13 41.72
N ALA A 153 6.52 40.84 42.05
CA ALA A 153 6.91 40.37 43.38
C ALA A 153 8.30 40.88 43.77
N LYS A 154 9.28 40.82 42.85
CA LYS A 154 10.62 41.34 43.09
C LYS A 154 10.62 42.86 43.34
N ARG A 155 9.89 43.64 42.51
CA ARG A 155 9.75 45.09 42.71
C ARG A 155 9.10 45.41 44.07
N ALA A 156 8.13 44.62 44.51
CA ALA A 156 7.50 44.78 45.82
C ALA A 156 8.50 44.50 46.96
N GLN A 157 9.30 43.44 46.86
CA GLN A 157 10.36 43.14 47.83
C GLN A 157 11.38 44.27 47.90
N ASP A 158 11.87 44.76 46.76
CA ASP A 158 12.82 45.87 46.69
C ASP A 158 12.26 47.15 47.31
N ALA A 159 10.98 47.46 47.08
CA ALA A 159 10.30 48.61 47.67
C ALA A 159 10.17 48.45 49.20
N THR A 160 9.89 47.25 49.68
CA THR A 160 9.79 46.95 51.12
C THR A 160 11.15 47.07 51.80
N ALA A 161 12.22 46.56 51.18
CA ALA A 161 13.59 46.67 51.66
C ALA A 161 14.05 48.14 51.74
N LYS A 162 13.70 48.96 50.72
CA LYS A 162 14.00 50.41 50.74
C LYS A 162 13.29 51.13 51.88
N ARG A 163 12.03 50.80 52.17
CA ARG A 163 11.29 51.37 53.31
C ARG A 163 11.93 51.00 54.63
N ALA A 164 12.25 49.71 54.83
CA ALA A 164 12.94 49.27 56.04
C ALA A 164 14.29 49.96 56.26
N LEU A 165 15.07 50.16 55.19
CA LEU A 165 16.32 50.93 55.25
C LEU A 165 16.09 52.39 55.66
N ALA A 166 15.09 53.07 55.06
CA ALA A 166 14.74 54.44 55.43
C ALA A 166 14.35 54.55 56.92
N ASP A 167 13.53 53.60 57.41
CA ASP A 167 13.11 53.55 58.81
C ASP A 167 14.31 53.33 59.75
N THR A 168 15.25 52.46 59.38
CA THR A 168 16.50 52.27 60.17
C THR A 168 17.39 53.51 60.17
N GLU A 169 17.44 54.24 59.05
CA GLU A 169 18.23 55.46 58.94
C GLU A 169 17.63 56.61 59.75
N GLU A 170 16.29 56.72 59.75
CA GLU A 170 15.55 57.64 60.61
C GLU A 170 15.79 57.32 62.08
N THR A 171 15.71 56.03 62.45
CA THR A 171 16.01 55.56 63.80
C THR A 171 17.45 55.91 64.22
N ARG A 172 18.43 55.73 63.33
CA ARG A 172 19.83 56.12 63.57
C ARG A 172 19.99 57.63 63.78
N ARG A 173 19.36 58.45 62.93
CA ARG A 173 19.39 59.91 63.08
C ARG A 173 18.76 60.37 64.39
N ALA A 174 17.63 59.77 64.78
CA ALA A 174 16.99 60.04 66.07
C ALA A 174 17.89 59.66 67.26
N LEU A 175 18.60 58.53 67.17
CA LEU A 175 19.54 58.08 68.19
C LEU A 175 20.79 59.00 68.28
N GLU A 176 21.35 59.42 67.15
CA GLU A 176 22.46 60.39 67.12
C GLU A 176 22.05 61.74 67.71
N GLU A 177 20.83 62.19 67.46
CA GLU A 177 20.30 63.40 68.07
C GLU A 177 20.10 63.24 69.59
N ALA A 178 19.58 62.09 70.04
CA ALA A 178 19.47 61.77 71.46
C ALA A 178 20.85 61.75 72.16
N ASN A 179 21.85 61.12 71.54
CA ASN A 179 23.23 61.11 72.05
C ASN A 179 23.86 62.51 72.07
N ARG A 180 23.55 63.36 71.08
CA ARG A 180 23.99 64.77 71.08
C ARG A 180 23.35 65.59 72.20
N ARG A 181 22.10 65.28 72.56
CA ARG A 181 21.44 65.86 73.75
C ARG A 181 22.08 65.35 75.04
N ALA A 182 22.44 64.06 75.10
CA ALA A 182 23.15 63.48 76.23
C ALA A 182 24.56 64.08 76.42
N ALA A 183 25.30 64.38 75.35
CA ALA A 183 26.63 65.01 75.39
C ALA A 183 26.63 66.48 75.86
N LYS A 184 25.47 67.14 75.94
CA LYS A 184 25.30 68.45 76.59
C LYS A 184 25.00 68.33 78.11
N GLY A 185 24.87 67.11 78.62
CA GLY A 185 24.83 66.78 80.04
C GLY A 185 26.14 66.10 80.46
N SER A 186 26.65 66.50 81.61
CA SER A 186 27.95 66.11 82.17
C SER A 186 28.17 64.58 82.33
N ALA A 187 29.43 64.18 82.09
CA ALA A 187 30.22 63.04 82.58
C ALA A 187 29.55 61.78 83.19
N VAL A 188 30.04 60.58 82.80
CA VAL A 188 30.76 59.59 83.65
C VAL A 188 31.00 58.27 82.90
N THR A 189 32.14 57.67 83.24
CA THR A 189 32.87 56.44 82.87
C THR A 189 32.10 55.14 82.61
N SER A 190 32.61 54.30 81.69
CA SER A 190 33.15 52.92 81.94
C SER A 190 33.29 52.08 80.65
N ALA A 191 34.29 51.18 80.63
CA ALA A 191 34.53 50.11 79.64
C ALA A 191 34.79 48.79 80.44
N PRO A 192 35.06 47.60 79.86
CA PRO A 192 34.74 46.96 78.55
C PRO A 192 34.24 45.49 78.69
N ILE A 193 33.61 44.84 77.68
CA ILE A 193 33.62 43.35 77.50
C ILE A 193 33.51 42.95 76.00
N GLU A 194 34.27 41.91 75.62
CA GLU A 194 34.46 41.21 74.35
C GLU A 194 33.20 40.55 73.72
N SER A 195 33.20 40.32 72.40
CA SER A 195 33.24 38.94 71.81
C SER A 195 32.94 38.88 70.29
N ALA A 196 33.80 38.12 69.62
CA ALA A 196 33.61 37.24 68.46
C ALA A 196 33.07 37.76 67.10
N SER A 197 33.96 37.75 66.09
CA SER A 197 33.64 37.45 64.68
C SER A 197 33.13 35.99 64.55
N PRO A 198 32.35 35.60 63.52
CA PRO A 198 32.82 35.49 62.12
C PRO A 198 31.69 35.94 61.13
N SER A 199 31.70 35.84 59.81
CA SER A 199 32.44 35.06 58.82
C SER A 199 32.21 35.73 57.47
N TYR A 200 33.23 35.69 56.62
CA TYR A 200 33.18 36.03 55.20
C TYR A 200 32.10 35.25 54.44
N GLY A 201 31.44 35.91 53.49
CA GLY A 201 30.50 35.31 52.53
C GLY A 201 30.59 36.04 51.19
N SER A 202 31.69 35.82 50.46
CA SER A 202 31.90 36.30 49.10
C SER A 202 31.19 35.36 48.11
N SER A 203 30.34 35.92 47.26
CA SER A 203 29.59 35.18 46.24
C SER A 203 30.49 34.85 45.04
N THR A 204 30.94 33.60 44.97
CA THR A 204 31.63 33.05 43.80
C THR A 204 30.62 32.52 42.79
N THR A 205 30.64 33.15 41.61
CA THR A 205 29.96 32.72 40.39
C THR A 205 30.63 31.42 39.91
N THR A 206 29.93 30.30 39.96
CA THR A 206 30.40 29.04 39.36
C THR A 206 29.79 28.92 37.98
N SER A 207 30.60 29.21 36.96
CA SER A 207 30.32 28.87 35.57
C SER A 207 30.85 27.46 35.32
N THR A 208 29.96 26.55 34.94
CA THR A 208 30.32 25.19 34.53
C THR A 208 30.81 25.22 33.09
N PRO A 209 32.04 24.78 32.76
CA PRO A 209 32.39 24.55 31.37
C PRO A 209 31.70 23.27 30.89
N ARG A 210 30.85 23.46 29.88
CA ARG A 210 30.26 22.45 29.01
C ARG A 210 31.35 21.50 28.52
N ALA A 211 31.23 20.22 28.86
CA ALA A 211 32.02 19.16 28.25
C ALA A 211 31.76 19.17 26.73
N ALA A 212 32.82 19.40 25.95
CA ALA A 212 32.79 19.23 24.51
C ALA A 212 32.63 17.73 24.22
N SER A 213 31.51 17.36 23.61
CA SER A 213 31.38 16.06 22.97
C SER A 213 32.37 16.01 21.82
N ILE A 214 33.34 15.12 21.89
CA ILE A 214 34.15 14.73 20.74
C ILE A 214 33.19 14.03 19.78
N GLU A 215 32.65 14.79 18.82
CA GLU A 215 32.05 14.21 17.62
C GLU A 215 33.18 13.54 16.85
N VAL A 216 33.30 12.22 17.02
CA VAL A 216 33.95 11.40 16.01
C VAL A 216 33.06 11.52 14.78
N SER A 217 33.40 12.44 13.87
CA SER A 217 32.84 12.47 12.53
C SER A 217 33.28 11.16 11.86
N ARG A 218 32.46 10.12 12.04
CA ARG A 218 32.47 9.02 11.08
C ARG A 218 31.95 9.65 9.81
N GLU A 219 32.85 10.04 8.90
CA GLU A 219 32.48 10.40 7.54
C GLU A 219 31.44 9.39 7.05
N ASP A 220 30.19 9.84 6.90
CA ASP A 220 29.15 9.00 6.35
C ASP A 220 29.62 8.66 4.93
N LYS A 221 29.91 7.38 4.68
CA LYS A 221 30.36 6.88 3.37
C LYS A 221 29.41 7.25 2.22
N TYR A 222 28.18 7.65 2.54
CA TYR A 222 27.16 8.10 1.59
C TYR A 222 26.83 9.60 1.71
N SER A 223 27.68 10.38 2.38
CA SER A 223 27.55 11.84 2.54
C SER A 223 27.44 12.59 1.21
N SER A 224 28.14 12.12 0.18
CA SER A 224 28.10 12.67 -1.18
C SER A 224 26.98 12.10 -2.06
N TRP A 225 26.23 11.11 -1.57
CA TRP A 225 25.16 10.48 -2.34
C TRP A 225 23.84 11.21 -2.14
N GLU A 226 23.11 11.41 -3.23
CA GLU A 226 21.84 12.13 -3.20
C GLU A 226 20.73 11.21 -2.69
N LYS A 227 20.03 11.65 -1.64
CA LYS A 227 18.84 10.96 -1.16
C LYS A 227 17.67 11.14 -2.13
N LYS A 228 17.02 10.05 -2.50
CA LYS A 228 15.83 10.07 -3.36
C LYS A 228 14.64 9.42 -2.69
N THR A 229 13.47 9.99 -2.92
CA THR A 229 12.19 9.44 -2.49
C THR A 229 11.34 9.15 -3.70
N TYR A 230 10.80 7.93 -3.78
CA TYR A 230 9.98 7.48 -4.90
C TYR A 230 8.62 6.98 -4.41
N LYS A 231 7.57 7.22 -5.20
CA LYS A 231 6.28 6.57 -5.00
C LYS A 231 6.38 5.10 -5.40
N SER A 232 5.59 4.22 -4.77
CA SER A 232 5.53 2.82 -5.17
C SER A 232 5.12 2.70 -6.64
N GLY A 233 5.81 1.82 -7.37
CA GLY A 233 5.62 1.66 -8.82
C GLY A 233 6.51 2.57 -9.67
N ALA A 234 7.15 3.58 -9.10
CA ALA A 234 8.05 4.44 -9.87
C ALA A 234 9.32 3.68 -10.26
N THR A 235 9.73 3.83 -11.51
CA THR A 235 11.11 3.54 -11.92
C THR A 235 11.99 4.67 -11.39
N PRO A 236 13.02 4.38 -10.58
CA PRO A 236 13.96 5.41 -10.15
C PRO A 236 14.56 6.08 -11.39
N LYS A 237 14.23 7.37 -11.55
CA LYS A 237 14.53 8.15 -12.78
C LYS A 237 16.03 8.22 -13.08
N SER A 238 16.85 8.02 -12.06
CA SER A 238 18.30 7.91 -12.15
C SER A 238 18.75 6.87 -13.14
N PHE A 239 18.14 5.69 -13.20
CA PHE A 239 18.63 4.59 -14.05
C PHE A 239 18.54 4.84 -15.56
N ASN A 240 18.00 5.98 -16.03
CA ASN A 240 17.79 6.29 -17.45
C ASN A 240 17.15 5.13 -18.22
N PHE A 241 16.30 4.38 -17.52
CA PHE A 241 15.75 3.11 -17.97
C PHE A 241 14.33 3.32 -18.50
N LYS A 242 14.06 2.77 -19.69
CA LYS A 242 12.71 2.74 -20.28
C LYS A 242 12.15 1.33 -20.15
N GLY A 243 11.11 1.16 -19.33
CA GLY A 243 10.44 -0.12 -19.19
C GLY A 243 9.78 -0.58 -20.50
N LYS A 244 9.90 -1.87 -20.82
CA LYS A 244 9.23 -2.51 -21.97
C LYS A 244 7.88 -3.14 -21.63
N PHE A 245 6.77 -2.65 -22.14
CA PHE A 245 5.43 -3.13 -21.83
C PHE A 245 4.82 -3.85 -23.03
N ASP A 246 4.06 -4.92 -22.78
CA ASP A 246 3.18 -5.52 -23.78
C ASP A 246 1.71 -5.31 -23.38
N TYR A 247 1.14 -4.21 -23.85
CA TYR A 247 -0.22 -3.81 -23.50
C TYR A 247 -1.32 -4.72 -24.07
N LYS A 248 -0.96 -5.71 -24.88
CA LYS A 248 -1.91 -6.74 -25.35
C LYS A 248 -2.10 -7.86 -24.31
N LEU A 249 -1.17 -7.98 -23.37
CA LEU A 249 -1.20 -8.99 -22.31
C LEU A 249 -1.75 -8.37 -21.03
N ASP A 250 -2.87 -8.88 -20.53
CA ASP A 250 -3.40 -8.51 -19.22
C ASP A 250 -2.84 -9.44 -18.14
N ASN A 251 -1.53 -9.31 -17.91
CA ASN A 251 -0.82 -10.00 -16.84
C ASN A 251 -0.19 -9.03 -15.83
N TYR A 252 0.23 -9.59 -14.71
CA TYR A 252 0.96 -8.85 -13.70
C TYR A 252 1.89 -9.71 -12.85
N LEU A 253 2.92 -9.05 -12.30
CA LEU A 253 3.59 -9.45 -11.08
C LEU A 253 3.10 -8.56 -9.94
N LYS A 254 2.44 -9.14 -8.93
CA LYS A 254 1.99 -8.46 -7.73
C LYS A 254 3.04 -8.66 -6.64
N ILE A 255 3.59 -7.56 -6.12
CA ILE A 255 4.60 -7.57 -5.07
C ILE A 255 4.01 -6.91 -3.82
N LYS A 256 3.95 -7.66 -2.72
CA LYS A 256 3.55 -7.14 -1.41
C LYS A 256 4.80 -6.96 -0.56
N VAL A 257 5.05 -5.73 -0.11
CA VAL A 257 6.22 -5.39 0.72
C VAL A 257 5.81 -5.20 2.17
N GLY A 258 6.52 -5.85 3.08
CA GLY A 258 6.32 -5.75 4.51
C GLY A 258 6.64 -4.36 5.08
N LYS A 259 6.32 -4.15 6.36
CA LYS A 259 6.43 -2.84 7.02
C LYS A 259 7.86 -2.41 7.36
N ASN A 260 8.80 -3.35 7.37
CA ASN A 260 10.14 -3.13 7.90
C ASN A 260 11.15 -2.67 6.86
N THR A 261 10.82 -2.77 5.57
CA THR A 261 11.75 -2.53 4.46
C THR A 261 11.09 -1.81 3.30
N GLU A 262 11.89 -1.12 2.49
CA GLU A 262 11.56 -0.65 1.15
C GLU A 262 12.37 -1.47 0.16
N VAL A 263 11.91 -1.58 -1.08
CA VAL A 263 12.61 -2.39 -2.08
C VAL A 263 12.78 -1.69 -3.41
N VAL A 264 13.87 -2.02 -4.08
CA VAL A 264 14.07 -1.76 -5.51
C VAL A 264 14.19 -3.10 -6.22
N VAL A 265 13.21 -3.41 -7.06
CA VAL A 265 13.14 -4.66 -7.82
C VAL A 265 13.58 -4.40 -9.25
N LYS A 266 14.59 -5.12 -9.70
CA LYS A 266 15.00 -5.22 -11.11
C LYS A 266 14.52 -6.55 -11.67
N MET A 267 13.80 -6.52 -12.77
CA MET A 267 13.27 -7.71 -13.44
C MET A 267 13.98 -7.91 -14.77
N TYR A 268 14.69 -9.03 -14.89
CA TYR A 268 15.46 -9.38 -16.08
C TYR A 268 14.75 -10.47 -16.86
N LYS A 269 14.55 -10.26 -18.16
CA LYS A 269 14.12 -11.29 -19.09
C LYS A 269 15.31 -12.16 -19.43
N MET A 270 15.16 -13.46 -19.30
CA MET A 270 16.19 -14.43 -19.61
C MET A 270 16.41 -14.53 -21.11
N GLY A 271 17.68 -14.44 -21.50
CA GLY A 271 18.12 -14.70 -22.87
C GLY A 271 18.58 -16.14 -23.06
N LYS A 272 19.26 -16.42 -24.18
CA LYS A 272 19.88 -17.74 -24.42
C LYS A 272 21.07 -17.97 -23.49
N THR A 273 21.81 -16.90 -23.20
CA THR A 273 22.93 -16.87 -22.26
C THR A 273 22.73 -15.73 -21.27
N LYS A 274 23.48 -15.75 -20.16
CA LYS A 274 23.46 -14.66 -19.17
C LYS A 274 23.85 -13.29 -19.74
N ALA A 275 24.63 -13.25 -20.83
CA ALA A 275 24.98 -12.01 -21.50
C ALA A 275 23.83 -11.44 -22.35
N ASP A 276 22.85 -12.27 -22.71
CA ASP A 276 21.65 -11.90 -23.45
C ASP A 276 20.49 -11.50 -22.53
N ASP A 277 20.67 -11.60 -21.21
CA ASP A 277 19.66 -11.24 -20.23
C ASP A 277 19.36 -9.74 -20.33
N GLU A 278 18.08 -9.41 -20.39
CA GLU A 278 17.64 -8.04 -20.64
C GLU A 278 16.90 -7.47 -19.44
N LEU A 279 17.33 -6.32 -18.92
CA LEU A 279 16.58 -5.58 -17.92
C LEU A 279 15.26 -5.04 -18.52
N VAL A 280 14.12 -5.47 -17.97
CA VAL A 280 12.79 -5.10 -18.49
C VAL A 280 12.01 -4.18 -17.55
N ARG A 281 12.23 -4.26 -16.24
CA ARG A 281 11.64 -3.33 -15.26
C ARG A 281 12.63 -2.99 -14.16
N VAL A 282 12.57 -1.74 -13.72
CA VAL A 282 13.07 -1.33 -12.39
C VAL A 282 11.92 -0.66 -11.66
N THR A 283 11.65 -1.08 -10.43
CA THR A 283 10.48 -0.60 -9.68
C THR A 283 10.84 -0.40 -8.21
N TYR A 284 10.63 0.82 -7.74
CA TYR A 284 10.69 1.17 -6.33
C TYR A 284 9.36 0.84 -5.66
N ILE A 285 9.39 0.24 -4.47
CA ILE A 285 8.19 -0.10 -3.71
C ILE A 285 8.40 0.23 -2.23
N ASN A 286 7.54 1.09 -1.69
CA ASN A 286 7.59 1.52 -0.30
C ASN A 286 7.14 0.43 0.67
N SER A 287 7.54 0.55 1.94
CA SER A 287 7.11 -0.32 3.03
C SER A 287 5.60 -0.40 3.15
N ASN A 288 5.10 -1.57 3.54
CA ASN A 288 3.67 -1.82 3.78
C ASN A 288 2.77 -1.48 2.56
N THR A 289 3.30 -1.62 1.34
CA THR A 289 2.52 -1.39 0.11
C THR A 289 2.44 -2.64 -0.75
N THR A 290 1.41 -2.69 -1.60
CA THR A 290 1.27 -3.70 -2.65
C THR A 290 1.38 -3.00 -4.00
N GLN A 291 2.32 -3.44 -4.82
CA GLN A 291 2.54 -2.91 -6.16
C GLN A 291 2.24 -3.96 -7.23
N PHE A 292 1.61 -3.53 -8.32
CA PHE A 292 1.43 -4.36 -9.51
C PHE A 292 2.37 -3.86 -10.60
N ILE A 293 3.21 -4.76 -11.13
CA ILE A 293 3.97 -4.56 -12.36
C ILE A 293 3.16 -5.24 -13.46
N ARG A 294 2.48 -4.45 -14.28
CA ARG A 294 1.51 -4.93 -15.29
C ARG A 294 2.14 -5.04 -16.67
N ASN A 295 1.49 -5.80 -17.55
CA ASN A 295 1.80 -5.89 -18.97
C ASN A 295 3.26 -6.31 -19.20
N VAL A 296 3.65 -7.37 -18.49
CA VAL A 296 4.98 -7.98 -18.60
C VAL A 296 5.03 -8.73 -19.93
N PRO A 297 5.97 -8.42 -20.84
CA PRO A 297 6.12 -9.14 -22.10
C PRO A 297 6.31 -10.64 -21.88
N VAL A 298 6.01 -11.45 -22.89
CA VAL A 298 6.25 -12.90 -22.83
C VAL A 298 7.75 -13.20 -22.65
N GLY A 299 8.04 -14.22 -21.85
CA GLY A 299 9.38 -14.71 -21.59
C GLY A 299 9.53 -15.25 -20.17
N GLU A 300 10.71 -15.78 -19.88
CA GLU A 300 11.11 -16.22 -18.55
C GLU A 300 11.90 -15.10 -17.88
N TYR A 301 11.70 -14.91 -16.57
CA TYR A 301 12.26 -13.80 -15.84
C TYR A 301 12.83 -14.22 -14.49
N TYR A 302 13.91 -13.56 -14.07
CA TYR A 302 14.39 -13.58 -12.70
C TYR A 302 14.46 -12.16 -12.13
N LEU A 303 14.53 -12.05 -10.80
CA LEU A 303 14.55 -10.78 -10.10
C LEU A 303 15.88 -10.56 -9.40
N LYS A 304 16.41 -9.33 -9.48
CA LYS A 304 17.39 -8.83 -8.49
C LYS A 304 16.68 -7.83 -7.59
N ILE A 305 16.80 -7.99 -6.29
CA ILE A 305 16.06 -7.18 -5.31
C ILE A 305 17.03 -6.55 -4.33
N ALA A 306 16.95 -5.25 -4.17
CA ALA A 306 17.57 -4.52 -3.08
C ALA A 306 16.51 -4.26 -2.01
N TYR A 307 16.85 -4.49 -0.75
CA TYR A 307 16.05 -4.20 0.42
C TYR A 307 16.75 -3.15 1.27
N GLY A 308 15.99 -2.32 1.98
CA GLY A 308 16.53 -1.48 3.04
C GLY A 308 15.70 -0.22 3.25
N ARG A 309 16.35 0.80 3.81
CA ARG A 309 15.78 2.13 4.07
C ARG A 309 16.76 3.21 3.62
N ASP A 310 16.22 4.39 3.36
CA ASP A 310 16.99 5.58 2.94
C ASP A 310 17.75 5.34 1.63
N TRP A 311 16.98 5.27 0.53
CA TRP A 311 17.53 5.08 -0.81
C TRP A 311 18.33 6.30 -1.27
N ARG A 312 19.57 6.05 -1.69
CA ARG A 312 20.49 7.07 -2.18
C ARG A 312 21.14 6.65 -3.48
N GLU A 313 21.50 7.64 -4.27
CA GLU A 313 22.04 7.44 -5.60
C GLU A 313 23.28 8.30 -5.84
N THR A 314 24.19 7.79 -6.67
CA THR A 314 25.38 8.52 -7.10
C THR A 314 25.74 8.15 -8.54
N VAL A 315 26.70 8.89 -9.11
CA VAL A 315 27.29 8.62 -10.42
C VAL A 315 28.80 8.44 -10.24
N VAL A 316 29.31 7.31 -10.69
CA VAL A 316 30.75 6.98 -10.70
C VAL A 316 31.11 6.57 -12.13
N ASP A 317 32.06 7.26 -12.75
CA ASP A 317 32.51 7.02 -14.14
C ASP A 317 31.36 6.99 -15.17
N GLY A 318 30.38 7.89 -14.99
CA GLY A 318 29.18 7.94 -15.84
C GLY A 318 28.17 6.80 -15.62
N LYS A 319 28.54 5.77 -14.84
CA LYS A 319 27.65 4.68 -14.42
C LYS A 319 26.93 5.07 -13.14
N LYS A 320 25.63 4.80 -13.08
CA LYS A 320 24.78 5.21 -11.96
C LYS A 320 24.56 4.07 -10.98
N PHE A 321 24.70 4.40 -9.70
CA PHE A 321 24.61 3.45 -8.60
C PHE A 321 23.52 3.89 -7.64
N GLY A 322 22.76 2.92 -7.14
CA GLY A 322 21.74 3.12 -6.12
C GLY A 322 21.92 2.13 -4.97
N THR A 323 21.74 2.60 -3.76
CA THR A 323 21.87 1.80 -2.54
C THR A 323 20.90 2.26 -1.48
N PHE A 324 20.41 1.33 -0.67
CA PHE A 324 19.90 1.70 0.65
C PHE A 324 21.08 1.93 1.58
N THR A 325 21.00 2.91 2.47
CA THR A 325 22.08 3.20 3.43
C THR A 325 21.83 2.57 4.79
N LYS A 326 20.61 2.09 5.03
CA LYS A 326 20.18 1.45 6.29
C LYS A 326 19.60 0.07 6.01
N ASN A 327 20.11 -0.95 6.72
CA ASN A 327 19.69 -2.35 6.61
C ASN A 327 19.66 -2.85 5.16
N ALA A 328 20.69 -2.49 4.39
CA ALA A 328 20.77 -2.83 2.98
C ALA A 328 21.05 -4.32 2.80
N LEU A 329 20.20 -5.00 2.03
CA LEU A 329 20.38 -6.39 1.61
C LEU A 329 20.11 -6.49 0.11
N TYR A 330 20.77 -7.44 -0.56
CA TYR A 330 20.61 -7.65 -1.99
C TYR A 330 20.53 -9.13 -2.29
N GLU A 331 19.59 -9.51 -3.15
CA GLU A 331 19.43 -10.88 -3.61
C GLU A 331 19.27 -10.95 -5.12
N GLU A 332 19.64 -12.10 -5.69
CA GLU A 332 19.20 -12.54 -7.00
C GLU A 332 18.31 -13.78 -6.83
N GLY A 333 17.02 -13.64 -7.13
CA GLY A 333 16.05 -14.71 -6.95
C GLY A 333 16.31 -15.87 -7.91
N LYS A 334 16.40 -17.09 -7.37
CA LYS A 334 16.50 -18.34 -8.14
C LYS A 334 15.18 -18.78 -8.79
N GLN A 335 14.06 -18.24 -8.33
CA GLN A 335 12.75 -18.55 -8.89
C GLN A 335 12.59 -17.89 -10.26
N ILE A 336 12.27 -18.71 -11.26
CA ILE A 336 11.97 -18.26 -12.62
C ILE A 336 10.47 -17.98 -12.71
N LEU A 337 10.13 -16.78 -13.16
CA LEU A 337 8.77 -16.35 -13.47
C LEU A 337 8.53 -16.52 -14.96
N ASP A 338 7.70 -17.48 -15.34
CA ASP A 338 7.40 -17.82 -16.73
C ASP A 338 6.14 -17.10 -17.24
N PHE A 339 6.31 -15.99 -17.94
CA PHE A 339 5.22 -15.23 -18.54
C PHE A 339 4.87 -15.69 -19.97
N ASN A 340 5.36 -16.84 -20.42
CA ASN A 340 4.97 -17.38 -21.72
C ASN A 340 3.48 -17.74 -21.74
N THR A 341 2.80 -17.37 -22.83
CA THR A 341 1.39 -17.68 -22.97
C THR A 341 1.20 -19.15 -23.33
N VAL A 342 0.26 -19.81 -22.66
CA VAL A 342 -0.03 -21.23 -22.90
C VAL A 342 -1.36 -21.32 -23.63
N LYS A 343 -1.34 -21.84 -24.86
CA LYS A 343 -2.58 -22.16 -25.59
C LYS A 343 -3.16 -23.44 -24.99
N THR A 344 -4.36 -23.33 -24.45
CA THR A 344 -5.14 -24.46 -23.93
C THR A 344 -6.37 -24.67 -24.80
N SER A 345 -7.02 -25.83 -24.65
CA SER A 345 -8.33 -26.08 -25.28
C SER A 345 -9.41 -25.08 -24.86
N LYS A 346 -9.20 -24.32 -23.77
CA LYS A 346 -10.11 -23.30 -23.23
C LYS A 346 -9.71 -21.87 -23.61
N GLY A 347 -8.65 -21.67 -24.41
CA GLY A 347 -8.14 -20.36 -24.82
C GLY A 347 -6.69 -20.11 -24.41
N ILE A 348 -6.24 -18.86 -24.56
CA ILE A 348 -4.87 -18.43 -24.21
C ILE A 348 -4.81 -18.12 -22.73
N ASN A 349 -4.01 -18.90 -21.98
CA ASN A 349 -3.65 -18.58 -20.61
C ASN A 349 -2.53 -17.54 -20.62
N VAL A 350 -2.72 -16.44 -19.89
CA VAL A 350 -1.71 -15.39 -19.71
C VAL A 350 -1.27 -15.39 -18.24
N PRO A 351 -0.07 -15.92 -17.91
CA PRO A 351 0.34 -16.12 -16.52
C PRO A 351 0.48 -14.81 -15.73
N SER A 352 0.20 -14.87 -14.42
CA SER A 352 0.45 -13.77 -13.47
C SER A 352 0.93 -14.34 -12.14
N TYR A 353 1.76 -13.57 -11.43
CA TYR A 353 2.49 -14.05 -10.25
C TYR A 353 2.29 -13.14 -9.04
N ASN A 354 2.40 -13.73 -7.85
CA ASN A 354 2.35 -13.03 -6.57
C ASN A 354 3.65 -13.30 -5.80
N LEU A 355 4.27 -12.23 -5.31
CA LEU A 355 5.49 -12.27 -4.51
C LEU A 355 5.25 -11.46 -3.22
N ALA A 356 5.62 -12.05 -2.08
CA ALA A 356 5.61 -11.38 -0.78
C ALA A 356 7.04 -11.21 -0.31
N LEU A 357 7.41 -9.96 -0.02
CA LEU A 357 8.75 -9.54 0.36
C LEU A 357 8.68 -8.92 1.76
N ASP A 358 9.23 -9.59 2.76
CA ASP A 358 9.23 -9.09 4.14
C ASP A 358 10.59 -9.28 4.79
N LEU A 359 11.00 -8.31 5.61
CA LEU A 359 12.18 -8.40 6.46
C LEU A 359 11.73 -8.39 7.92
N LEU A 360 12.41 -9.16 8.76
CA LEU A 360 12.23 -9.09 10.21
C LEU A 360 12.70 -7.72 10.74
N PRO A 361 12.21 -7.29 11.92
CA PRO A 361 12.62 -6.03 12.54
C PRO A 361 14.14 -5.91 12.79
N SER A 362 14.83 -7.05 12.94
CA SER A 362 16.28 -7.13 13.10
C SER A 362 17.07 -6.88 11.80
N GLY A 363 16.39 -6.65 10.68
CA GLY A 363 17.00 -6.48 9.37
C GLY A 363 17.34 -7.80 8.67
N GLY A 364 17.15 -8.96 9.32
CA GLY A 364 17.26 -10.27 8.68
C GLY A 364 16.00 -10.62 7.89
N GLY A 365 16.13 -11.23 6.71
CA GLY A 365 14.99 -11.78 5.99
C GLY A 365 14.43 -13.03 6.65
N TYR A 366 13.23 -13.46 6.26
CA TYR A 366 12.77 -14.83 6.52
C TYR A 366 13.58 -15.77 5.61
N SER A 367 14.74 -16.20 6.10
CA SER A 367 15.64 -17.24 5.54
C SER A 367 15.24 -17.77 4.15
N THR A 368 15.65 -17.08 3.09
CA THR A 368 16.10 -17.75 1.87
C THR A 368 17.60 -17.96 2.06
N GLY A 369 18.11 -19.15 1.78
CA GLY A 369 19.45 -19.58 2.18
C GLY A 369 20.56 -18.59 1.79
N SER A 370 21.73 -18.73 2.44
CA SER A 370 22.96 -17.94 2.22
C SER A 370 23.37 -17.73 0.74
N ASP A 371 22.81 -18.53 -0.15
CA ASP A 371 23.25 -18.72 -1.54
C ASP A 371 22.56 -17.79 -2.55
N ASP A 372 21.60 -16.95 -2.12
CA ASP A 372 20.88 -16.01 -3.01
C ASP A 372 21.38 -14.57 -2.87
N ASN A 373 22.20 -14.30 -1.86
CA ASN A 373 22.74 -12.97 -1.57
C ASN A 373 23.74 -12.54 -2.64
N ILE A 374 23.58 -11.31 -3.14
CA ILE A 374 24.53 -10.68 -4.05
C ILE A 374 25.13 -9.42 -3.40
N SER A 375 26.23 -8.92 -3.96
CA SER A 375 26.80 -7.65 -3.52
C SER A 375 26.03 -6.46 -4.11
N ALA A 376 26.17 -5.28 -3.50
CA ALA A 376 25.60 -4.04 -4.02
C ALA A 376 26.13 -3.74 -5.44
N GLU A 377 27.38 -4.08 -5.73
CA GLU A 377 27.99 -3.95 -7.05
C GLU A 377 27.32 -4.87 -8.07
N LYS A 378 27.07 -6.15 -7.72
CA LYS A 378 26.35 -7.10 -8.58
C LYS A 378 24.90 -6.70 -8.84
N PHE A 379 24.24 -6.07 -7.84
CA PHE A 379 22.91 -5.50 -8.03
C PHE A 379 22.93 -4.32 -9.01
N ASN A 380 23.95 -3.46 -8.92
CA ASN A 380 24.11 -2.28 -9.78
C ASN A 380 24.76 -2.58 -11.14
N ALA A 381 25.30 -3.78 -11.34
CA ALA A 381 25.72 -4.27 -12.64
C ALA A 381 24.47 -4.53 -13.51
N ASN A 382 24.26 -3.65 -14.48
CA ASN A 382 23.31 -3.85 -15.58
C ASN A 382 24.01 -4.50 -16.77
#